data_AF-A0A7K2ASN0-F1
#
_entry.id   AF-A0A7K2ASN0-F1
#
_cell.length_a   1.000
_cell.length_b   1.000
_cell.length_c   1.000
_cell.angle_alpha   90.00
_cell.angle_beta   90.00
_cell.angle_gamma   90.00
#
_symmetry.space_group_name_H-M   'P 1'
#
loop_
_entity.id
_entity.type
_entity.pdbx_description
1 polymer ?
#
loop_
_entity_poly.entity_id
_entity_poly.type
_entity_poly.pdbx_seq_one_letter_code
_entity_poly.pdbx_strand_id
1 'polypeptide(L)'
;MLKKFTFMQRLLAALFVFTLVAAACGDDEPAAPDTSAADAAALAEAESAAAAAESEAAAAQAEADAAAAEAAAAAAEAEEAAAALAAAEAEGAASADELAALQAELAAAQEAEAEAAAAAAAADEAAAAAESEAAAAAAEAEEAAAAAEAAMMAAEAPESITIAILEGPGRIDPHYQDGEMRRTMENVYERLLERDLVNPSIFVPRLAASLPRLVDETTWELKLRRGINFHNGAPFNAASAKYSIERIVLGEIDSDLREQVEKITGVDIVDDYTIRINTDGPDPVLPARLYMVQMVEPGAAADGLEDEAVGTGPYKFVEWIAGDSLTLTRNTDYWGPEPQIDDVTFVFLPDEQSRVSAVQAGDVDLAVGLSADSAGEMPKLFVRDEGIEYPYLRLKNYEGPLGDYPELRVAIAHALNVDDYVEFIYQGQASPANCHIFGSGVFGHNPNITDRPYDPALAEQIIADSGYQGEEISFLANGTRWTKFDELSEAIAADMQAVGLNIDFQLLAWEVWLFDEFLLAPGEVGGDIFLSSSSNELQD
;
A
#
# COMPACT_ATOMS: atom_id res chain seq x y z
N MET A 1 -21.45 -4.74 12.81
CA MET A 1 -20.90 -4.67 11.44
C MET A 1 -20.26 -5.98 10.94
N LEU A 2 -19.57 -6.79 11.77
CA LEU A 2 -18.85 -8.01 11.32
C LEU A 2 -19.65 -9.16 10.63
N LYS A 3 -20.99 -9.20 10.71
CA LYS A 3 -21.82 -10.27 10.13
C LYS A 3 -22.41 -9.97 8.74
N LYS A 4 -22.37 -8.71 8.29
CA LYS A 4 -22.86 -8.33 6.95
C LYS A 4 -21.76 -8.46 5.87
N PHE A 5 -20.51 -8.20 6.24
CA PHE A 5 -19.33 -8.35 5.38
C PHE A 5 -19.12 -9.78 4.86
N THR A 6 -19.53 -10.79 5.64
CA THR A 6 -19.36 -12.21 5.28
C THR A 6 -20.42 -12.75 4.30
N PHE A 7 -21.52 -12.02 4.07
CA PHE A 7 -22.56 -12.43 3.11
C PHE A 7 -22.20 -11.99 1.68
N MET A 8 -21.63 -10.79 1.53
CA MET A 8 -21.23 -10.24 0.23
C MET A 8 -20.04 -11.01 -0.38
N GLN A 9 -19.02 -11.32 0.43
CA GLN A 9 -17.90 -12.18 0.00
C GLN A 9 -18.32 -13.61 -0.36
N ARG A 10 -19.36 -14.15 0.29
CA ARG A 10 -19.91 -15.48 -0.05
C ARG A 10 -20.81 -15.46 -1.28
N LEU A 11 -21.41 -14.32 -1.61
CA LEU A 11 -22.20 -14.12 -2.83
C LEU A 11 -21.28 -13.98 -4.05
N LEU A 12 -20.20 -13.20 -3.94
CA LEU A 12 -19.15 -13.06 -4.96
C LEU A 12 -18.46 -14.39 -5.27
N ALA A 13 -18.09 -15.17 -4.25
CA ALA A 13 -17.51 -16.50 -4.44
C ALA A 13 -18.51 -17.53 -5.02
N ALA A 14 -19.82 -17.35 -4.80
CA ALA A 14 -20.85 -18.22 -5.37
C ALA A 14 -21.24 -17.85 -6.81
N LEU A 15 -21.13 -16.56 -7.18
CA LEU A 15 -21.30 -16.11 -8.57
C LEU A 15 -20.15 -16.59 -9.46
N PHE A 16 -18.89 -16.57 -8.98
CA PHE A 16 -17.72 -17.04 -9.72
C PHE A 16 -17.81 -18.53 -10.14
N VAL A 17 -18.53 -19.35 -9.37
CA VAL A 17 -18.75 -20.77 -9.69
C VAL A 17 -19.93 -20.99 -10.66
N PHE A 18 -20.85 -20.02 -10.77
CA PHE A 18 -22.02 -20.13 -11.66
C PHE A 18 -21.72 -19.63 -13.09
N THR A 19 -20.79 -18.69 -13.25
CA THR A 19 -20.42 -18.13 -14.57
C THR A 19 -19.66 -19.12 -15.46
N LEU A 20 -19.02 -20.15 -14.88
CA LEU A 20 -18.34 -21.23 -15.60
C LEU A 20 -19.28 -22.23 -16.31
N VAL A 21 -20.61 -22.12 -16.15
CA VAL A 21 -21.59 -23.06 -16.72
C VAL A 21 -22.46 -22.45 -17.84
N ALA A 22 -22.40 -21.13 -18.06
CA ALA A 22 -23.28 -20.45 -19.04
C ALA A 22 -22.62 -20.10 -20.38
N ALA A 23 -21.33 -20.40 -20.59
CA ALA A 23 -20.66 -20.23 -21.89
C ALA A 23 -20.97 -21.40 -22.84
N ALA A 24 -22.24 -21.52 -23.25
CA ALA A 24 -22.64 -22.41 -24.33
C ALA A 24 -23.98 -21.96 -24.94
N CYS A 25 -23.95 -20.96 -25.81
CA CYS A 25 -24.78 -20.80 -27.02
C CYS A 25 -24.43 -19.46 -27.65
N GLY A 26 -23.91 -19.48 -28.88
CA GLY A 26 -23.60 -18.26 -29.64
C GLY A 26 -24.81 -17.70 -30.37
N ASP A 27 -24.66 -16.46 -30.85
CA ASP A 27 -25.09 -16.00 -32.17
C ASP A 27 -24.41 -14.65 -32.47
N ASP A 28 -24.06 -14.44 -33.74
CA ASP A 28 -23.43 -13.26 -34.33
C ASP A 28 -24.24 -11.95 -34.10
N GLU A 29 -23.62 -10.92 -33.52
CA GLU A 29 -24.13 -9.55 -33.51
C GLU A 29 -22.98 -8.56 -33.83
N PRO A 30 -23.19 -7.49 -34.63
CA PRO A 30 -22.10 -6.70 -35.17
C PRO A 30 -21.47 -5.79 -34.11
N ALA A 31 -20.15 -5.57 -34.22
CA ALA A 31 -19.33 -4.76 -33.32
C ALA A 31 -20.04 -3.48 -32.86
N ALA A 32 -20.26 -3.39 -31.54
CA ALA A 32 -20.68 -2.17 -30.87
C ALA A 32 -19.60 -1.09 -31.00
N PRO A 33 -19.96 0.21 -31.07
CA PRO A 33 -19.00 1.30 -31.04
C PRO A 33 -18.16 1.25 -29.75
N ASP A 34 -16.97 1.85 -29.79
CA ASP A 34 -15.95 1.92 -28.73
C ASP A 34 -16.47 2.64 -27.46
N THR A 35 -17.35 1.96 -26.67
CA THR A 35 -17.92 2.47 -25.42
C THR A 35 -17.07 2.16 -24.20
N SER A 36 -16.11 1.23 -24.30
CA SER A 36 -15.33 0.72 -23.17
C SER A 36 -14.54 1.81 -22.42
N ALA A 37 -13.98 2.79 -23.13
CA ALA A 37 -13.28 3.92 -22.50
C ALA A 37 -14.24 4.88 -21.77
N ALA A 38 -15.45 5.07 -22.29
CA ALA A 38 -16.47 5.90 -21.64
C ALA A 38 -17.04 5.19 -20.41
N ASP A 39 -17.26 3.87 -20.51
CA ASP A 39 -17.74 3.03 -19.41
C ASP A 39 -16.69 2.94 -18.29
N ALA A 40 -15.39 2.85 -18.63
CA ALA A 40 -14.30 2.85 -17.64
C ALA A 40 -14.09 4.24 -16.99
N ALA A 41 -14.21 5.33 -17.73
CA ALA A 41 -14.15 6.68 -17.17
C ALA A 41 -15.34 6.94 -16.23
N ALA A 42 -16.54 6.47 -16.60
CA ALA A 42 -17.73 6.54 -15.75
C ALA A 42 -17.56 5.70 -14.46
N LEU A 43 -16.94 4.52 -14.55
CA LEU A 43 -16.57 3.73 -13.38
C LEU A 43 -15.62 4.49 -12.45
N ALA A 44 -14.53 5.04 -12.98
CA ALA A 44 -13.56 5.78 -12.18
C ALA A 44 -14.19 7.02 -11.49
N GLU A 45 -15.06 7.75 -12.20
CA GLU A 45 -15.80 8.88 -11.62
C GLU A 45 -16.75 8.42 -10.51
N ALA A 46 -17.49 7.32 -10.71
CA ALA A 46 -18.41 6.77 -9.72
C ALA A 46 -17.68 6.20 -8.48
N GLU A 47 -16.55 5.52 -8.66
CA GLU A 47 -15.70 5.03 -7.56
C GLU A 47 -15.11 6.19 -6.75
N SER A 48 -14.63 7.24 -7.43
CA SER A 48 -14.14 8.45 -6.76
C SER A 48 -15.24 9.14 -5.96
N ALA A 49 -16.45 9.24 -6.51
CA ALA A 49 -17.59 9.82 -5.81
C ALA A 49 -18.02 8.97 -4.60
N ALA A 50 -18.00 7.64 -4.72
CA ALA A 50 -18.29 6.72 -3.62
C ALA A 50 -17.27 6.86 -2.48
N ALA A 51 -15.97 6.92 -2.79
CA ALA A 51 -14.92 7.11 -1.80
C ALA A 51 -15.02 8.46 -1.07
N ALA A 52 -15.29 9.55 -1.80
CA ALA A 52 -15.50 10.86 -1.21
C ALA A 52 -16.69 10.87 -0.25
N ALA A 53 -17.83 10.30 -0.67
CA ALA A 53 -19.03 10.22 0.16
C ALA A 53 -18.83 9.33 1.42
N GLU A 54 -18.05 8.24 1.32
CA GLU A 54 -17.69 7.41 2.47
C GLU A 54 -16.83 8.19 3.48
N SER A 55 -15.87 8.99 2.99
CA SER A 55 -15.03 9.86 3.83
C SER A 55 -15.85 10.94 4.55
N GLU A 56 -16.76 11.60 3.83
CA GLU A 56 -17.69 12.58 4.41
C GLU A 56 -18.60 11.93 5.48
N ALA A 57 -19.10 10.73 5.23
CA ALA A 57 -19.89 9.98 6.20
C ALA A 57 -19.08 9.62 7.46
N ALA A 58 -17.80 9.24 7.31
CA ALA A 58 -16.92 8.97 8.43
C ALA A 58 -16.63 10.22 9.26
N ALA A 59 -16.38 11.36 8.61
CA ALA A 59 -16.17 12.64 9.27
C ALA A 59 -17.42 13.11 10.05
N ALA A 60 -18.61 13.00 9.43
CA ALA A 60 -19.87 13.33 10.08
C ALA A 60 -20.16 12.43 11.29
N GLN A 61 -19.82 11.14 11.20
CA GLN A 61 -19.94 10.22 12.33
C GLN A 61 -18.98 10.58 13.48
N ALA A 62 -17.75 10.98 13.17
CA ALA A 62 -16.79 11.42 14.18
C ALA A 62 -17.25 12.70 14.91
N GLU A 63 -17.86 13.65 14.18
CA GLU A 63 -18.46 14.85 14.76
C GLU A 63 -19.66 14.48 15.66
N ALA A 64 -20.51 13.56 15.23
CA ALA A 64 -21.62 13.04 16.03
C ALA A 64 -21.15 12.37 17.32
N ASP A 65 -20.09 11.54 17.26
CA ASP A 65 -19.51 10.88 18.42
C ASP A 65 -18.89 11.90 19.40
N ALA A 66 -18.22 12.94 18.89
CA ALA A 66 -17.66 14.02 19.70
C ALA A 66 -18.76 14.84 20.40
N ALA A 67 -19.81 15.24 19.67
CA ALA A 67 -20.94 15.97 20.22
C ALA A 67 -21.70 15.13 21.27
N ALA A 68 -21.83 13.81 21.06
CA ALA A 68 -22.41 12.90 22.04
C ALA A 68 -21.56 12.81 23.33
N ALA A 69 -20.22 12.82 23.21
CA ALA A 69 -19.33 12.84 24.36
C ALA A 69 -19.45 14.15 25.16
N GLU A 70 -19.55 15.30 24.48
CA GLU A 70 -19.77 16.60 25.11
C GLU A 70 -21.14 16.66 25.83
N ALA A 71 -22.20 16.16 25.18
CA ALA A 71 -23.52 16.05 25.80
C ALA A 71 -23.51 15.16 27.05
N ALA A 72 -22.77 14.04 27.02
CA ALA A 72 -22.61 13.17 28.18
C ALA A 72 -21.84 13.84 29.33
N ALA A 73 -20.82 14.65 29.02
CA ALA A 73 -20.07 15.42 30.02
C ALA A 73 -20.96 16.50 30.66
N ALA A 74 -21.70 17.27 29.86
CA ALA A 74 -22.62 18.30 30.36
C ALA A 74 -23.74 17.70 31.23
N ALA A 75 -24.27 16.53 30.88
CA ALA A 75 -25.24 15.82 31.70
C ALA A 75 -24.67 15.39 33.07
N ALA A 76 -23.40 14.96 33.10
CA ALA A 76 -22.73 14.60 34.35
C ALA A 76 -22.52 15.83 35.26
N GLU A 77 -22.16 16.99 34.70
CA GLU A 77 -22.05 18.24 35.45
C GLU A 77 -23.40 18.70 36.02
N ALA A 78 -24.48 18.58 35.24
CA ALA A 78 -25.84 18.87 35.71
C ALA A 78 -26.28 17.93 36.85
N GLU A 79 -25.94 16.63 36.77
CA GLU A 79 -26.21 15.66 37.84
C GLU A 79 -25.42 16.00 39.11
N GLU A 80 -24.14 16.39 38.99
CA GLU A 80 -23.30 16.80 40.11
C GLU A 80 -23.84 18.07 40.79
N ALA A 81 -24.20 19.09 40.01
CA ALA A 81 -24.79 20.32 40.53
C ALA A 81 -26.12 20.06 41.24
N ALA A 82 -26.94 19.14 40.71
CA ALA A 82 -28.20 18.74 41.33
C ALA A 82 -27.97 18.02 42.67
N ALA A 83 -26.97 17.13 42.72
CA ALA A 83 -26.59 16.42 43.94
C ALA A 83 -26.05 17.38 45.02
N ALA A 84 -25.24 18.37 44.63
CA ALA A 84 -24.69 19.38 45.53
C ALA A 84 -25.80 20.24 46.17
N LEU A 85 -26.77 20.69 45.36
CA LEU A 85 -27.95 21.42 45.86
C LEU A 85 -28.77 20.56 46.83
N ALA A 86 -29.07 19.31 46.48
CA ALA A 86 -29.85 18.40 47.32
C ALA A 86 -29.15 18.10 48.66
N ALA A 87 -27.82 17.97 48.67
CA ALA A 87 -27.05 17.78 49.88
C ALA A 87 -27.11 19.01 50.79
N ALA A 88 -26.93 20.21 50.23
CA ALA A 88 -27.03 21.46 50.99
C ALA A 88 -28.42 21.68 51.62
N GLU A 89 -29.49 21.32 50.90
CA GLU A 89 -30.86 21.37 51.43
C GLU A 89 -31.09 20.35 52.57
N ALA A 90 -30.49 19.16 52.47
CA ALA A 90 -30.65 18.10 53.47
C ALA A 90 -29.90 18.37 54.79
N GLU A 91 -28.73 19.02 54.73
CA GLU A 91 -27.93 19.34 55.93
C GLU A 91 -28.50 20.50 56.75
N GLY A 92 -29.34 21.36 56.16
CA GLY A 92 -30.05 22.44 56.85
C GLY A 92 -29.17 23.53 57.47
N ALA A 93 -27.87 23.54 57.14
CA ALA A 93 -26.86 24.45 57.68
C ALA A 93 -26.39 25.52 56.68
N ALA A 94 -26.78 25.41 55.40
CA ALA A 94 -26.46 26.38 54.36
C ALA A 94 -27.26 27.69 54.51
N SER A 95 -26.61 28.82 54.24
CA SER A 95 -27.24 30.13 54.19
C SER A 95 -28.15 30.29 52.97
N ALA A 96 -29.07 31.25 53.02
CA ALA A 96 -29.95 31.54 51.88
C ALA A 96 -29.17 31.97 50.62
N ASP A 97 -28.02 32.62 50.80
CA ASP A 97 -27.17 33.06 49.69
C ASP A 97 -26.41 31.88 49.05
N GLU A 98 -26.00 30.87 49.84
CA GLU A 98 -25.36 29.64 49.34
C GLU A 98 -26.34 28.76 48.55
N LEU A 99 -27.58 28.61 49.02
CA LEU A 99 -28.62 27.89 48.27
C LEU A 99 -28.97 28.59 46.96
N ALA A 100 -29.01 29.93 46.94
CA ALA A 100 -29.25 30.69 45.73
C ALA A 100 -28.11 30.54 44.70
N ALA A 101 -26.85 30.44 45.16
CA ALA A 101 -25.71 30.20 44.30
C ALA A 101 -25.75 28.80 43.66
N LEU A 102 -26.00 27.76 44.45
CA LEU A 102 -26.13 26.38 43.95
C LEU A 102 -27.32 26.20 42.99
N GLN A 103 -28.42 26.92 43.22
CA GLN A 103 -29.55 26.96 42.28
C GLN A 103 -29.18 27.61 40.94
N ALA A 104 -28.37 28.66 40.96
CA ALA A 104 -27.89 29.30 39.75
C ALA A 104 -26.89 28.42 38.98
N GLU A 105 -26.02 27.71 39.69
CA GLU A 105 -25.08 26.75 39.13
C GLU A 105 -25.78 25.56 38.47
N LEU A 106 -26.79 24.97 39.13
CA LEU A 106 -27.63 23.94 38.54
C LEU A 106 -28.37 24.44 37.29
N ALA A 107 -28.91 25.66 37.33
CA ALA A 107 -29.63 26.23 36.19
C ALA A 107 -28.70 26.41 34.97
N ALA A 108 -27.46 26.87 35.20
CA ALA A 108 -26.45 27.01 34.14
C ALA A 108 -26.01 25.65 33.58
N ALA A 109 -25.80 24.65 34.44
CA ALA A 109 -25.44 23.30 34.01
C ALA A 109 -26.56 22.63 33.20
N GLN A 110 -27.83 22.83 33.58
CA GLN A 110 -28.99 22.34 32.82
C GLN A 110 -29.18 23.04 31.47
N GLU A 111 -28.83 24.33 31.37
CA GLU A 111 -28.82 25.06 30.10
C GLU A 111 -27.73 24.51 29.17
N ALA A 112 -26.52 24.30 29.69
CA ALA A 112 -25.42 23.68 28.94
C ALA A 112 -25.74 22.24 28.49
N GLU A 113 -26.34 21.42 29.36
CA GLU A 113 -26.81 20.07 29.02
C GLU A 113 -27.82 20.11 27.85
N ALA A 114 -28.78 21.04 27.89
CA ALA A 114 -29.78 21.17 26.85
C ALA A 114 -29.19 21.63 25.50
N GLU A 115 -28.23 22.55 25.52
CA GLU A 115 -27.50 23.00 24.32
C GLU A 115 -26.66 21.87 23.71
N ALA A 116 -25.88 21.17 24.54
CA ALA A 116 -25.04 20.06 24.09
C ALA A 116 -25.88 18.88 23.57
N ALA A 117 -27.01 18.56 24.21
CA ALA A 117 -27.93 17.53 23.73
C ALA A 117 -28.58 17.90 22.39
N ALA A 118 -28.89 19.18 22.16
CA ALA A 118 -29.41 19.65 20.88
C ALA A 118 -28.35 19.58 19.77
N ALA A 119 -27.09 19.93 20.08
CA ALA A 119 -25.96 19.80 19.16
C ALA A 119 -25.71 18.34 18.78
N ALA A 120 -25.69 17.42 19.75
CA ALA A 120 -25.55 15.99 19.51
C ALA A 120 -26.66 15.42 18.61
N ALA A 121 -27.91 15.81 18.84
CA ALA A 121 -29.03 15.38 17.99
C ALA A 121 -28.92 15.89 16.54
N ALA A 122 -28.45 17.13 16.35
CA ALA A 122 -28.23 17.68 15.02
C ALA A 122 -27.08 16.98 14.28
N ALA A 123 -25.99 16.66 14.99
CA ALA A 123 -24.85 15.94 14.44
C ALA A 123 -25.22 14.48 14.06
N ASP A 124 -26.02 13.79 14.88
CA ASP A 124 -26.53 12.44 14.56
C ASP A 124 -27.41 12.42 13.31
N GLU A 125 -28.26 13.44 13.11
CA GLU A 125 -29.08 13.58 11.90
C GLU A 125 -28.21 13.85 10.65
N ALA A 126 -27.15 14.65 10.79
CA ALA A 126 -26.18 14.90 9.72
C ALA A 126 -25.38 13.64 9.35
N ALA A 127 -24.91 12.87 10.34
CA ALA A 127 -24.23 11.60 10.11
C ALA A 127 -25.12 10.59 9.38
N ALA A 128 -26.39 10.47 9.77
CA ALA A 128 -27.34 9.58 9.10
C ALA A 128 -27.63 10.00 7.65
N ALA A 129 -27.65 11.31 7.35
CA ALA A 129 -27.81 11.81 5.99
C ALA A 129 -26.58 11.46 5.13
N ALA A 130 -25.37 11.69 5.65
CA ALA A 130 -24.13 11.36 4.96
C ALA A 130 -23.98 9.85 4.70
N GLU A 131 -24.35 8.99 5.66
CA GLU A 131 -24.36 7.53 5.47
C GLU A 131 -25.32 7.10 4.33
N SER A 132 -26.46 7.80 4.19
CA SER A 132 -27.39 7.54 3.09
C SER A 132 -26.85 7.98 1.73
N GLU A 133 -26.10 9.08 1.67
CA GLU A 133 -25.46 9.56 0.44
C GLU A 133 -24.31 8.63 0.01
N ALA A 134 -23.47 8.21 0.96
CA ALA A 134 -22.44 7.20 0.73
C ALA A 134 -23.02 5.89 0.19
N ALA A 135 -24.13 5.41 0.75
CA ALA A 135 -24.81 4.20 0.27
C ALA A 135 -25.35 4.35 -1.17
N ALA A 136 -25.79 5.55 -1.56
CA ALA A 136 -26.27 5.81 -2.92
C ALA A 136 -25.11 5.85 -3.92
N ALA A 137 -24.01 6.54 -3.58
CA ALA A 137 -22.82 6.61 -4.42
C ALA A 137 -22.17 5.23 -4.63
N ALA A 138 -22.13 4.39 -3.58
CA ALA A 138 -21.65 3.01 -3.69
C ALA A 138 -22.50 2.15 -4.66
N ALA A 139 -23.82 2.36 -4.70
CA ALA A 139 -24.69 1.64 -5.63
C ALA A 139 -24.48 2.08 -7.09
N GLU A 140 -24.20 3.37 -7.32
CA GLU A 140 -23.87 3.91 -8.64
C GLU A 140 -22.51 3.37 -9.13
N ALA A 141 -21.52 3.27 -8.25
CA ALA A 141 -20.25 2.62 -8.55
C ALA A 141 -20.43 1.13 -8.92
N GLU A 142 -21.30 0.38 -8.22
CA GLU A 142 -21.58 -1.02 -8.53
C GLU A 142 -22.24 -1.19 -9.92
N GLU A 143 -23.15 -0.28 -10.30
CA GLU A 143 -23.78 -0.27 -11.63
C GLU A 143 -22.76 0.08 -12.73
N ALA A 144 -21.90 1.07 -12.50
CA ALA A 144 -20.83 1.44 -13.44
C ALA A 144 -19.82 0.30 -13.62
N ALA A 145 -19.51 -0.44 -12.54
CA ALA A 145 -18.59 -1.57 -12.58
C ALA A 145 -19.14 -2.70 -13.46
N ALA A 146 -20.42 -3.01 -13.32
CA ALA A 146 -21.08 -4.01 -14.16
C ALA A 146 -21.12 -3.61 -15.65
N ALA A 147 -21.28 -2.32 -15.94
CA ALA A 147 -21.22 -1.80 -17.32
C ALA A 147 -19.80 -1.89 -17.90
N ALA A 148 -18.78 -1.50 -17.14
CA ALA A 148 -17.38 -1.60 -17.54
C ALA A 148 -16.95 -3.07 -17.76
N GLU A 149 -17.38 -4.00 -16.91
CA GLU A 149 -17.11 -5.44 -17.07
C GLU A 149 -17.74 -5.99 -18.36
N ALA A 150 -18.99 -5.59 -18.65
CA ALA A 150 -19.66 -5.98 -19.89
C ALA A 150 -18.95 -5.43 -21.14
N ALA A 151 -18.46 -4.18 -21.08
CA ALA A 151 -17.70 -3.58 -22.17
C ALA A 151 -16.33 -4.23 -22.36
N MET A 152 -15.63 -4.56 -21.27
CA MET A 152 -14.36 -5.27 -21.30
C MET A 152 -14.50 -6.68 -21.90
N MET A 153 -15.57 -7.41 -21.55
CA MET A 153 -15.85 -8.72 -22.15
C MET A 153 -16.17 -8.65 -23.66
N ALA A 154 -16.57 -7.48 -24.16
CA ALA A 154 -16.88 -7.27 -25.58
C ALA A 154 -15.68 -6.74 -26.39
N ALA A 155 -14.60 -6.28 -25.74
CA ALA A 155 -13.42 -5.73 -26.40
C ALA A 155 -12.47 -6.85 -26.85
N GLU A 156 -12.00 -6.78 -28.10
CA GLU A 156 -10.90 -7.61 -28.58
C GLU A 156 -9.59 -7.08 -28.00
N ALA A 157 -8.75 -7.96 -27.46
CA ALA A 157 -7.44 -7.56 -26.94
C ALA A 157 -6.57 -7.00 -28.08
N PRO A 158 -5.80 -5.93 -27.83
CA PRO A 158 -4.87 -5.42 -28.84
C PRO A 158 -3.80 -6.47 -29.16
N GLU A 159 -3.33 -6.48 -30.41
CA GLU A 159 -2.23 -7.35 -30.84
C GLU A 159 -0.95 -7.02 -30.06
N SER A 160 -0.68 -5.74 -29.79
CA SER A 160 0.46 -5.29 -29.00
C SER A 160 0.09 -4.14 -28.08
N ILE A 161 0.80 -4.01 -26.96
CA ILE A 161 0.71 -2.82 -26.09
C ILE A 161 2.09 -2.22 -25.83
N THR A 162 2.13 -0.89 -25.70
CA THR A 162 3.29 -0.14 -25.23
C THR A 162 2.97 0.53 -23.89
N ILE A 163 3.81 0.28 -22.88
CA ILE A 163 3.66 0.77 -21.52
C ILE A 163 4.81 1.73 -21.19
N ALA A 164 4.51 2.98 -20.90
CA ALA A 164 5.48 3.93 -20.39
C ALA A 164 5.65 3.81 -18.87
N ILE A 165 6.88 3.59 -18.43
CA ILE A 165 7.26 3.53 -17.01
C ILE A 165 8.38 4.54 -16.72
N LEU A 166 8.60 4.85 -15.44
CA LEU A 166 9.60 5.83 -15.00
C LEU A 166 11.01 5.41 -15.43
N GLU A 167 11.39 4.18 -15.11
CA GLU A 167 12.69 3.60 -15.43
C GLU A 167 12.54 2.09 -15.64
N GLY A 168 13.53 1.49 -16.29
CA GLY A 168 13.57 0.05 -16.49
C GLY A 168 14.36 -0.68 -15.40
N PRO A 169 14.35 -2.02 -15.44
CA PRO A 169 15.24 -2.81 -14.58
C PRO A 169 16.69 -2.38 -14.74
N GLY A 170 17.45 -2.37 -13.64
CA GLY A 170 18.91 -2.35 -13.63
C GLY A 170 19.51 -3.72 -13.99
N ARG A 171 18.78 -4.82 -13.74
CA ARG A 171 19.13 -6.18 -14.19
C ARG A 171 17.87 -6.98 -14.51
N ILE A 172 17.98 -7.97 -15.40
CA ILE A 172 16.86 -8.86 -15.72
C ILE A 172 16.93 -10.24 -15.04
N ASP A 173 18.00 -10.53 -14.29
CA ASP A 173 18.11 -11.74 -13.48
C ASP A 173 17.28 -11.59 -12.20
N PRO A 174 16.28 -12.47 -11.96
CA PRO A 174 15.31 -12.30 -10.89
C PRO A 174 15.84 -12.58 -9.49
N HIS A 175 17.09 -13.04 -9.37
CA HIS A 175 17.71 -13.28 -8.08
C HIS A 175 18.55 -12.10 -7.57
N TYR A 176 18.56 -10.96 -8.26
CA TYR A 176 19.03 -9.70 -7.71
C TYR A 176 17.83 -8.85 -7.30
N GLN A 177 17.94 -8.09 -6.20
CA GLN A 177 16.82 -7.29 -5.74
C GLN A 177 16.74 -6.00 -6.54
N ASP A 178 15.71 -5.92 -7.38
CA ASP A 178 15.42 -4.78 -8.25
C ASP A 178 13.89 -4.72 -8.43
N GLY A 179 13.27 -3.64 -7.98
CA GLY A 179 11.81 -3.46 -8.03
C GLY A 179 11.30 -3.46 -9.47
N GLU A 180 11.91 -2.66 -10.33
CA GLU A 180 11.47 -2.56 -11.73
C GLU A 180 11.70 -3.87 -12.49
N MET A 181 12.76 -4.62 -12.16
CA MET A 181 12.91 -5.99 -12.64
C MET A 181 11.71 -6.84 -12.25
N ARG A 182 11.25 -6.75 -11.02
CA ARG A 182 10.10 -7.51 -10.55
C ARG A 182 8.82 -7.08 -11.30
N ARG A 183 8.50 -5.78 -11.42
CA ARG A 183 7.30 -5.33 -12.19
C ARG A 183 7.30 -5.82 -13.63
N THR A 184 8.46 -5.72 -14.27
CA THR A 184 8.57 -5.97 -15.71
C THR A 184 8.79 -7.45 -16.04
N MET A 185 9.42 -8.21 -15.15
CA MET A 185 9.82 -9.61 -15.39
C MET A 185 8.99 -10.65 -14.61
N GLU A 186 8.03 -10.26 -13.74
CA GLU A 186 7.08 -11.20 -13.12
C GLU A 186 6.23 -11.97 -14.14
N ASN A 187 6.01 -11.37 -15.31
CA ASN A 187 5.35 -12.01 -16.44
C ASN A 187 6.24 -13.03 -17.18
N VAL A 188 7.55 -13.02 -16.91
CA VAL A 188 8.54 -13.96 -17.44
C VAL A 188 8.82 -15.06 -16.42
N TYR A 189 9.21 -14.68 -15.20
CA TYR A 189 9.56 -15.61 -14.13
C TYR A 189 8.46 -15.73 -13.09
N GLU A 190 7.95 -16.95 -12.90
CA GLU A 190 6.92 -17.23 -11.89
C GLU A 190 7.53 -17.75 -10.58
N ARG A 191 6.76 -17.56 -9.51
CA ARG A 191 7.10 -17.94 -8.14
C ARG A 191 6.41 -19.25 -7.75
N LEU A 192 6.89 -19.89 -6.69
CA LEU A 192 6.23 -21.08 -6.13
C LEU A 192 4.87 -20.73 -5.53
N LEU A 193 4.78 -19.57 -4.87
CA LEU A 193 3.60 -19.01 -4.25
C LEU A 193 3.34 -17.63 -4.84
N GLU A 194 2.10 -17.17 -4.75
CA GLU A 194 1.67 -15.84 -5.19
C GLU A 194 0.82 -15.22 -4.09
N ARG A 195 0.65 -13.89 -4.09
CA ARG A 195 -0.32 -13.23 -3.21
C ARG A 195 -1.71 -13.31 -3.85
N ASP A 196 -2.72 -13.38 -3.01
CA ASP A 196 -4.10 -13.27 -3.49
C ASP A 196 -4.36 -11.83 -3.94
N LEU A 197 -4.93 -11.67 -5.14
CA LEU A 197 -5.17 -10.36 -5.75
C LEU A 197 -6.23 -9.54 -5.00
N VAL A 198 -7.14 -10.18 -4.26
CA VAL A 198 -8.20 -9.51 -3.49
C VAL A 198 -7.72 -9.22 -2.07
N ASN A 199 -6.96 -10.14 -1.49
CA ASN A 199 -6.38 -9.98 -0.17
C ASN A 199 -4.87 -10.26 -0.22
N PRO A 200 -4.03 -9.25 -0.49
CA PRO A 200 -2.60 -9.43 -0.66
C PRO A 200 -1.89 -9.97 0.59
N SER A 201 -2.52 -9.93 1.78
CA SER A 201 -2.02 -10.57 3.00
C SER A 201 -2.02 -12.10 2.95
N ILE A 202 -2.71 -12.70 1.97
CA ILE A 202 -2.87 -14.15 1.84
C ILE A 202 -1.96 -14.64 0.72
N PHE A 203 -1.21 -15.72 0.99
CA PHE A 203 -0.46 -16.44 -0.03
C PHE A 203 -1.27 -17.61 -0.59
N VAL A 204 -1.22 -17.80 -1.90
CA VAL A 204 -1.87 -18.86 -2.65
C VAL A 204 -0.85 -19.65 -3.50
N PRO A 205 -1.11 -20.93 -3.83
CA PRO A 205 -0.18 -21.71 -4.65
C PRO A 205 -0.16 -21.28 -6.13
N ARG A 206 1.04 -21.00 -6.66
CA ARG A 206 1.28 -20.74 -8.10
C ARG A 206 1.96 -21.92 -8.77
N LEU A 207 3.29 -21.94 -8.94
CA LEU A 207 4.00 -23.13 -9.46
C LEU A 207 3.95 -24.30 -8.46
N ALA A 208 3.72 -24.02 -7.17
CA ALA A 208 3.37 -25.05 -6.20
C ALA A 208 1.93 -25.56 -6.42
N ALA A 209 1.73 -26.86 -6.18
CA ALA A 209 0.41 -27.49 -6.19
C ALA A 209 -0.37 -27.26 -4.87
N SER A 210 0.31 -26.85 -3.81
CA SER A 210 -0.27 -26.56 -2.49
C SER A 210 0.67 -25.65 -1.69
N LEU A 211 0.17 -25.02 -0.62
CA LEU A 211 1.02 -24.30 0.32
C LEU A 211 2.06 -25.23 0.96
N PRO A 212 3.26 -24.73 1.32
CA PRO A 212 4.27 -25.52 2.03
C PRO A 212 3.73 -26.05 3.35
N ARG A 213 4.06 -27.29 3.67
CA ARG A 213 3.65 -27.95 4.91
C ARG A 213 4.86 -28.26 5.78
N LEU A 214 4.83 -27.81 7.03
CA LEU A 214 5.82 -28.21 8.01
C LEU A 214 5.68 -29.72 8.31
N VAL A 215 6.76 -30.50 8.09
CA VAL A 215 6.77 -31.94 8.37
C VAL A 215 7.51 -32.29 9.67
N ASP A 216 8.39 -31.39 10.10
CA ASP A 216 9.03 -31.34 11.42
C ASP A 216 9.50 -29.89 11.69
N GLU A 217 10.09 -29.61 12.85
CA GLU A 217 10.41 -28.24 13.31
C GLU A 217 11.27 -27.41 12.33
N THR A 218 12.01 -28.06 11.43
CA THR A 218 13.01 -27.41 10.55
C THR A 218 12.84 -27.79 9.07
N THR A 219 11.76 -28.49 8.71
CA THR A 219 11.60 -29.02 7.34
C THR A 219 10.22 -28.68 6.79
N TRP A 220 10.22 -27.99 5.64
CA TRP A 220 9.03 -27.67 4.87
C TRP A 220 8.93 -28.57 3.64
N GLU A 221 7.85 -29.32 3.51
CA GLU A 221 7.56 -30.12 2.32
C GLU A 221 6.65 -29.32 1.37
N LEU A 222 7.05 -29.24 0.10
CA LEU A 222 6.32 -28.53 -0.94
C LEU A 222 6.13 -29.43 -2.16
N LYS A 223 4.91 -29.43 -2.69
CA LYS A 223 4.56 -30.15 -3.92
C LYS A 223 4.48 -29.17 -5.08
N LEU A 224 5.01 -29.57 -6.22
CA LEU A 224 5.03 -28.77 -7.45
C LEU A 224 3.91 -29.20 -8.39
N ARG A 225 3.42 -28.27 -9.20
CA ARG A 225 2.53 -28.59 -10.34
C ARG A 225 3.29 -29.42 -11.37
N ARG A 226 2.54 -30.22 -12.12
CA ARG A 226 3.08 -31.12 -13.15
C ARG A 226 2.75 -30.57 -14.53
N GLY A 227 3.60 -30.89 -15.51
CA GLY A 227 3.36 -30.56 -16.92
C GLY A 227 3.64 -29.12 -17.28
N ILE A 228 4.39 -28.39 -16.45
CA ILE A 228 4.86 -27.04 -16.73
C ILE A 228 6.22 -27.13 -17.42
N ASN A 229 6.42 -26.31 -18.44
CA ASN A 229 7.70 -26.15 -19.11
C ASN A 229 8.17 -24.69 -18.99
N PHE A 230 9.48 -24.52 -18.98
CA PHE A 230 10.12 -23.24 -19.23
C PHE A 230 9.93 -22.80 -20.68
N HIS A 231 10.17 -21.53 -20.97
CA HIS A 231 10.02 -20.93 -22.31
C HIS A 231 10.83 -21.62 -23.40
N ASN A 232 11.97 -22.23 -23.03
CA ASN A 232 12.84 -23.01 -23.92
C ASN A 232 12.43 -24.49 -24.08
N GLY A 233 11.31 -24.90 -23.44
CA GLY A 233 10.78 -26.27 -23.49
C GLY A 233 11.35 -27.23 -22.45
N ALA A 234 12.30 -26.81 -21.62
CA ALA A 234 12.78 -27.63 -20.49
C ALA A 234 11.65 -27.83 -19.46
N PRO A 235 11.52 -29.00 -18.82
CA PRO A 235 10.47 -29.24 -17.84
C PRO A 235 10.75 -28.51 -16.52
N PHE A 236 9.73 -27.87 -15.94
CA PHE A 236 9.77 -27.37 -14.57
C PHE A 236 9.50 -28.52 -13.58
N ASN A 237 10.44 -28.77 -12.68
CA ASN A 237 10.39 -29.87 -11.71
C ASN A 237 11.18 -29.57 -10.43
N ALA A 238 11.29 -30.56 -9.54
CA ALA A 238 11.99 -30.46 -8.26
C ALA A 238 13.47 -30.04 -8.39
N ALA A 239 14.16 -30.42 -9.46
CA ALA A 239 15.55 -30.04 -9.68
C ALA A 239 15.67 -28.54 -10.01
N SER A 240 14.78 -28.00 -10.86
CA SER A 240 14.75 -26.56 -11.17
C SER A 240 14.39 -25.71 -9.96
N ALA A 241 13.44 -26.17 -9.14
CA ALA A 241 13.06 -25.48 -7.90
C ALA A 241 14.20 -25.50 -6.87
N LYS A 242 14.86 -26.66 -6.68
CA LYS A 242 16.07 -26.77 -5.84
C LYS A 242 17.15 -25.81 -6.32
N TYR A 243 17.45 -25.82 -7.62
CA TYR A 243 18.47 -24.94 -8.21
C TYR A 243 18.16 -23.48 -7.94
N SER A 244 16.93 -23.02 -8.21
CA SER A 244 16.56 -21.61 -8.04
C SER A 244 16.73 -21.14 -6.60
N ILE A 245 16.27 -21.94 -5.63
CA ILE A 245 16.41 -21.63 -4.20
C ILE A 245 17.88 -21.64 -3.78
N GLU A 246 18.63 -22.69 -4.16
CA GLU A 246 20.03 -22.86 -3.75
C GLU A 246 20.98 -21.87 -4.42
N ARG A 247 20.67 -21.40 -5.63
CA ARG A 247 21.41 -20.33 -6.31
C ARG A 247 21.50 -19.07 -5.43
N ILE A 248 20.39 -18.72 -4.77
CA ILE A 248 20.34 -17.61 -3.80
C ILE A 248 21.09 -17.98 -2.52
N VAL A 249 20.73 -19.09 -1.86
CA VAL A 249 21.17 -19.32 -0.46
C VAL A 249 22.55 -19.96 -0.32
N LEU A 250 23.01 -20.75 -1.30
CA LEU A 250 24.30 -21.47 -1.22
C LEU A 250 25.50 -20.72 -1.82
N GLY A 251 25.32 -19.45 -2.19
CA GLY A 251 26.47 -18.60 -2.54
C GLY A 251 26.90 -18.67 -4.00
N GLU A 252 26.10 -19.23 -4.90
CA GLU A 252 26.45 -19.25 -6.33
C GLU A 252 26.45 -17.83 -6.93
N ILE A 253 25.63 -16.95 -6.36
CA ILE A 253 25.58 -15.52 -6.67
C ILE A 253 25.53 -14.68 -5.39
N ASP A 254 25.99 -13.44 -5.50
CA ASP A 254 25.85 -12.42 -4.45
C ASP A 254 24.46 -11.77 -4.56
N SER A 255 23.44 -12.57 -4.23
CA SER A 255 22.03 -12.17 -4.31
C SER A 255 21.63 -11.32 -3.10
N ASP A 256 20.98 -10.19 -3.37
CA ASP A 256 20.39 -9.32 -2.34
C ASP A 256 19.21 -10.01 -1.62
N LEU A 257 18.57 -11.00 -2.25
CA LEU A 257 17.52 -11.81 -1.63
C LEU A 257 18.05 -12.80 -0.58
N ARG A 258 19.38 -12.92 -0.43
CA ARG A 258 20.00 -13.87 0.53
C ARG A 258 19.48 -13.68 1.95
N GLU A 259 19.32 -12.45 2.41
CA GLU A 259 18.83 -12.16 3.77
C GLU A 259 17.41 -12.66 4.00
N GLN A 260 16.56 -12.64 2.95
CA GLN A 260 15.18 -13.10 3.03
C GLN A 260 15.09 -14.61 3.27
N VAL A 261 16.05 -15.37 2.74
CA VAL A 261 16.06 -16.84 2.77
C VAL A 261 17.27 -17.42 3.50
N GLU A 262 17.98 -16.62 4.30
CA GLU A 262 19.26 -16.96 4.94
C GLU A 262 19.22 -18.22 5.82
N LYS A 263 18.04 -18.53 6.38
CA LYS A 263 17.85 -19.71 7.21
C LYS A 263 17.79 -21.00 6.41
N ILE A 264 17.58 -20.97 5.10
CA ILE A 264 17.55 -22.19 4.28
C ILE A 264 18.97 -22.76 4.19
N THR A 265 19.13 -24.00 4.62
CA THR A 265 20.42 -24.73 4.57
C THR A 265 20.56 -25.62 3.34
N GLY A 266 19.45 -25.89 2.64
CA GLY A 266 19.42 -26.65 1.40
C GLY A 266 18.04 -27.20 1.09
N VAL A 267 17.92 -27.78 -0.11
CA VAL A 267 16.67 -28.38 -0.60
C VAL A 267 16.90 -29.84 -0.99
N ASP A 268 16.16 -30.77 -0.37
CA ASP A 268 16.17 -32.18 -0.72
C ASP A 268 15.08 -32.50 -1.75
N ILE A 269 15.43 -33.29 -2.77
CA ILE A 269 14.47 -33.83 -3.73
C ILE A 269 13.91 -35.13 -3.16
N VAL A 270 12.60 -35.16 -2.89
CA VAL A 270 11.89 -36.38 -2.47
C VAL A 270 11.49 -37.20 -3.70
N ASP A 271 10.93 -36.52 -4.70
CA ASP A 271 10.63 -37.03 -6.03
C ASP A 271 10.58 -35.87 -7.04
N ASP A 272 10.33 -36.17 -8.31
CA ASP A 272 10.34 -35.18 -9.41
C ASP A 272 9.46 -33.94 -9.17
N TYR A 273 8.45 -34.02 -8.29
CA TYR A 273 7.52 -32.91 -8.02
C TYR A 273 7.32 -32.66 -6.52
N THR A 274 8.25 -33.13 -5.68
CA THR A 274 8.19 -32.92 -4.24
C THR A 274 9.59 -32.56 -3.73
N ILE A 275 9.69 -31.38 -3.11
CA ILE A 275 10.92 -30.91 -2.47
C ILE A 275 10.71 -30.77 -0.96
N ARG A 276 11.82 -30.85 -0.23
CA ARG A 276 11.89 -30.50 1.19
C ARG A 276 12.92 -29.41 1.40
N ILE A 277 12.49 -28.30 1.95
CA ILE A 277 13.33 -27.14 2.26
C ILE A 277 13.72 -27.24 3.73
N ASN A 278 15.03 -27.28 3.99
CA ASN A 278 15.58 -27.46 5.32
C ASN A 278 16.06 -26.11 5.87
N THR A 279 15.74 -25.80 7.13
CA THR A 279 16.11 -24.52 7.78
C THR A 279 17.04 -24.69 8.98
N ASP A 280 17.88 -23.69 9.25
CA ASP A 280 18.61 -23.56 10.50
C ASP A 280 17.68 -23.06 11.61
N GLY A 281 17.14 -24.02 12.36
CA GLY A 281 16.14 -23.79 13.39
C GLY A 281 14.74 -23.50 12.84
N PRO A 282 13.73 -23.35 13.72
CA PRO A 282 12.36 -23.10 13.32
C PRO A 282 12.19 -21.78 12.57
N ASP A 283 11.46 -21.86 11.46
CA ASP A 283 11.16 -20.71 10.61
C ASP A 283 9.70 -20.72 10.13
N PRO A 284 8.76 -20.27 10.98
CA PRO A 284 7.32 -20.30 10.68
C PRO A 284 6.91 -19.30 9.58
N VAL A 285 7.74 -18.29 9.29
CA VAL A 285 7.46 -17.23 8.31
C VAL A 285 8.11 -17.49 6.96
N LEU A 286 8.83 -18.62 6.80
CA LEU A 286 9.47 -19.00 5.54
C LEU A 286 8.55 -18.91 4.31
N PRO A 287 7.27 -19.38 4.35
CA PRO A 287 6.41 -19.29 3.17
C PRO A 287 6.22 -17.86 2.65
N ALA A 288 6.17 -16.87 3.55
CA ALA A 288 6.03 -15.47 3.17
C ALA A 288 7.29 -14.91 2.49
N ARG A 289 8.47 -15.45 2.82
CA ARG A 289 9.77 -15.06 2.23
C ARG A 289 10.09 -15.85 0.98
N LEU A 290 9.64 -17.10 0.89
CA LEU A 290 9.77 -17.95 -0.30
C LEU A 290 8.98 -17.39 -1.50
N TYR A 291 7.95 -16.57 -1.25
CA TYR A 291 7.26 -15.78 -2.27
C TYR A 291 8.22 -14.95 -3.12
N MET A 292 9.32 -14.41 -2.56
CA MET A 292 10.27 -13.58 -3.30
C MET A 292 11.14 -14.36 -4.28
N VAL A 293 11.16 -15.69 -4.18
CA VAL A 293 12.04 -16.53 -5.01
C VAL A 293 11.32 -16.93 -6.30
N GLN A 294 11.71 -16.28 -7.39
CA GLN A 294 11.27 -16.64 -8.75
C GLN A 294 12.05 -17.84 -9.28
N MET A 295 11.41 -18.68 -10.10
CA MET A 295 12.01 -19.90 -10.63
C MET A 295 12.70 -19.63 -11.97
N VAL A 296 13.99 -19.96 -12.04
CA VAL A 296 14.82 -19.83 -13.24
C VAL A 296 15.14 -21.18 -13.86
N GLU A 297 15.33 -21.20 -15.18
CA GLU A 297 15.81 -22.41 -15.87
C GLU A 297 17.31 -22.61 -15.60
N PRO A 298 17.74 -23.76 -15.05
CA PRO A 298 19.14 -23.96 -14.66
C PRO A 298 20.16 -23.87 -15.80
N GLY A 299 19.79 -24.29 -17.01
CA GLY A 299 20.65 -24.20 -18.18
C GLY A 299 20.93 -22.75 -18.58
N ALA A 300 19.88 -21.95 -18.74
CA ALA A 300 19.98 -20.52 -19.05
C ALA A 300 20.75 -19.76 -17.95
N ALA A 301 20.42 -20.00 -16.68
CA ALA A 301 21.04 -19.30 -15.56
C ALA A 301 22.54 -19.61 -15.37
N ALA A 302 23.06 -20.69 -15.96
CA ALA A 302 24.47 -21.04 -15.87
C ALA A 302 25.39 -20.12 -16.67
N ASP A 303 24.90 -19.55 -17.77
CA ASP A 303 25.66 -18.66 -18.66
C ASP A 303 25.39 -17.17 -18.38
N GLY A 304 24.49 -16.86 -17.44
CA GLY A 304 23.97 -15.52 -17.15
C GLY A 304 22.57 -15.34 -17.73
N LEU A 305 21.75 -14.51 -17.09
CA LEU A 305 20.37 -14.26 -17.52
C LEU A 305 20.22 -12.90 -18.22
N GLU A 306 21.31 -12.14 -18.36
CA GLU A 306 21.33 -10.77 -18.87
C GLU A 306 20.92 -10.65 -20.35
N ASP A 307 21.14 -11.70 -21.14
CA ASP A 307 20.79 -11.74 -22.57
C ASP A 307 19.76 -12.84 -22.90
N GLU A 308 19.43 -13.71 -21.93
CA GLU A 308 18.54 -14.87 -22.13
C GLU A 308 17.69 -15.14 -20.88
N ALA A 309 16.64 -14.35 -20.69
CA ALA A 309 15.70 -14.55 -19.59
C ALA A 309 14.70 -15.68 -19.90
N VAL A 310 14.89 -16.82 -19.23
CA VAL A 310 14.05 -18.04 -19.40
C VAL A 310 13.29 -18.36 -18.11
N GLY A 311 11.99 -18.12 -18.15
CA GLY A 311 11.06 -18.45 -17.07
C GLY A 311 9.96 -19.41 -17.49
N THR A 312 8.87 -19.42 -16.72
CA THR A 312 7.69 -20.29 -16.96
C THR A 312 6.42 -19.49 -17.28
N GLY A 313 6.52 -18.15 -17.20
CA GLY A 313 5.41 -17.22 -17.21
C GLY A 313 4.69 -17.05 -18.55
N PRO A 314 3.63 -16.23 -18.54
CA PRO A 314 2.79 -15.94 -19.69
C PRO A 314 3.52 -15.23 -20.84
N TYR A 315 4.62 -14.52 -20.58
CA TYR A 315 5.39 -13.83 -21.61
C TYR A 315 6.85 -14.29 -21.62
N LYS A 316 7.47 -14.23 -22.79
CA LYS A 316 8.87 -14.57 -23.06
C LYS A 316 9.64 -13.28 -23.29
N PHE A 317 10.87 -13.24 -22.79
CA PHE A 317 11.81 -12.17 -23.08
C PHE A 317 12.18 -12.13 -24.56
N VAL A 318 12.26 -10.93 -25.13
CA VAL A 318 12.71 -10.70 -26.51
C VAL A 318 14.01 -9.88 -26.52
N GLU A 319 13.99 -8.67 -25.95
CA GLU A 319 15.12 -7.75 -25.95
C GLU A 319 15.01 -6.77 -24.79
N TRP A 320 16.16 -6.39 -24.22
CA TRP A 320 16.28 -5.29 -23.28
C TRP A 320 17.38 -4.34 -23.73
N ILE A 321 17.00 -3.07 -23.91
CA ILE A 321 17.92 -1.98 -24.20
C ILE A 321 18.01 -1.14 -22.92
N ALA A 322 19.11 -1.30 -22.19
CA ALA A 322 19.32 -0.63 -20.91
C ALA A 322 19.10 0.89 -21.02
N GLY A 323 18.21 1.42 -20.16
CA GLY A 323 17.85 2.84 -20.13
C GLY A 323 16.92 3.31 -21.26
N ASP A 324 16.42 2.40 -22.12
CA ASP A 324 15.52 2.73 -23.23
C ASP A 324 14.23 1.91 -23.22
N SER A 325 14.31 0.57 -23.33
CA SER A 325 13.12 -0.28 -23.48
C SER A 325 13.34 -1.74 -23.10
N LEU A 326 12.23 -2.45 -22.83
CA LEU A 326 12.15 -3.90 -22.64
C LEU A 326 10.99 -4.46 -23.45
N THR A 327 11.24 -5.47 -24.28
CA THR A 327 10.21 -6.11 -25.11
C THR A 327 10.00 -7.56 -24.70
N LEU A 328 8.73 -7.94 -24.54
CA LEU A 328 8.27 -9.28 -24.25
C LEU A 328 7.27 -9.73 -25.33
N THR A 329 7.17 -11.03 -25.55
CA THR A 329 6.21 -11.63 -26.48
C THR A 329 5.46 -12.79 -25.83
N ARG A 330 4.24 -13.05 -26.24
CA ARG A 330 3.36 -14.07 -25.65
C ARG A 330 4.00 -15.46 -25.67
N ASN A 331 3.87 -16.17 -24.56
CA ASN A 331 4.11 -17.60 -24.48
C ASN A 331 2.86 -18.39 -24.90
N THR A 332 2.78 -18.79 -26.17
CA THR A 332 1.67 -19.61 -26.70
C THR A 332 1.59 -21.01 -26.09
N ASP A 333 2.64 -21.48 -25.43
CA ASP A 333 2.70 -22.77 -24.72
C ASP A 333 2.53 -22.60 -23.21
N TYR A 334 1.99 -21.47 -22.75
CA TYR A 334 1.81 -21.19 -21.33
C TYR A 334 0.87 -22.20 -20.67
N TRP A 335 1.21 -22.61 -19.46
CA TRP A 335 0.49 -23.67 -18.74
C TRP A 335 -0.81 -23.17 -18.09
N GLY A 336 -0.93 -21.84 -17.91
CA GLY A 336 -2.12 -21.17 -17.39
C GLY A 336 -3.04 -20.64 -18.49
N PRO A 337 -3.91 -19.65 -18.19
CA PRO A 337 -4.72 -18.98 -19.19
C PRO A 337 -3.84 -18.31 -20.26
N GLU A 338 -4.16 -18.54 -21.53
CA GLU A 338 -3.39 -17.98 -22.64
C GLU A 338 -3.49 -16.44 -22.63
N PRO A 339 -2.35 -15.72 -22.68
CA PRO A 339 -2.35 -14.27 -22.77
C PRO A 339 -3.00 -13.81 -24.07
N GLN A 340 -3.80 -12.76 -23.98
CA GLN A 340 -4.57 -12.26 -25.13
C GLN A 340 -3.80 -11.25 -25.98
N ILE A 341 -2.70 -10.70 -25.46
CA ILE A 341 -1.86 -9.71 -26.14
C ILE A 341 -0.61 -10.44 -26.65
N ASP A 342 -0.23 -10.17 -27.89
CA ASP A 342 0.89 -10.85 -28.55
C ASP A 342 2.22 -10.26 -28.09
N ASP A 343 2.37 -8.93 -28.10
CA ASP A 343 3.62 -8.25 -27.76
C ASP A 343 3.42 -7.15 -26.71
N VAL A 344 4.35 -7.04 -25.76
CA VAL A 344 4.36 -6.02 -24.72
C VAL A 344 5.71 -5.31 -24.75
N THR A 345 5.69 -3.99 -24.93
CA THR A 345 6.89 -3.16 -24.86
C THR A 345 6.80 -2.19 -23.71
N PHE A 346 7.75 -2.24 -22.79
CA PHE A 346 7.98 -1.20 -21.81
C PHE A 346 8.95 -0.16 -22.38
N VAL A 347 8.59 1.12 -22.33
CA VAL A 347 9.47 2.25 -22.68
C VAL A 347 9.78 3.08 -21.44
N PHE A 348 11.03 3.46 -21.28
CA PHE A 348 11.50 4.12 -20.05
C PHE A 348 11.53 5.63 -20.25
N LEU A 349 10.61 6.33 -19.59
CA LEU A 349 10.39 7.76 -19.70
C LEU A 349 10.39 8.38 -18.30
N PRO A 350 11.54 8.86 -17.78
CA PRO A 350 11.63 9.37 -16.40
C PRO A 350 10.77 10.62 -16.14
N ASP A 351 10.62 11.49 -17.13
CA ASP A 351 9.83 12.71 -17.00
C ASP A 351 8.32 12.42 -17.10
N GLU A 352 7.55 12.80 -16.08
CA GLU A 352 6.10 12.56 -16.03
C GLU A 352 5.36 13.22 -17.20
N GLN A 353 5.69 14.47 -17.55
CA GLN A 353 5.02 15.17 -18.64
C GLN A 353 5.28 14.49 -20.00
N SER A 354 6.45 13.87 -20.16
CA SER A 354 6.76 13.06 -21.34
C SER A 354 5.88 11.82 -21.40
N ARG A 355 5.62 11.14 -20.28
CA ARG A 355 4.65 10.02 -20.20
C ARG A 355 3.23 10.48 -20.53
N VAL A 356 2.78 11.58 -19.93
CA VAL A 356 1.46 12.19 -20.21
C VAL A 356 1.30 12.52 -21.69
N SER A 357 2.30 13.17 -22.28
CA SER A 357 2.29 13.55 -23.70
C SER A 357 2.26 12.34 -24.63
N ALA A 358 2.99 11.26 -24.28
CA ALA A 358 3.02 10.03 -25.05
C ALA A 358 1.64 9.35 -25.09
N VAL A 359 0.93 9.29 -23.95
CA VAL A 359 -0.45 8.76 -23.89
C VAL A 359 -1.40 9.65 -24.72
N GLN A 360 -1.31 10.98 -24.57
CA GLN A 360 -2.15 11.91 -25.33
C GLN A 360 -1.92 11.83 -26.85
N ALA A 361 -0.67 11.59 -27.28
CA ALA A 361 -0.32 11.39 -28.67
C ALA A 361 -0.76 10.02 -29.21
N GLY A 362 -1.03 9.05 -28.34
CA GLY A 362 -1.26 7.66 -28.69
C GLY A 362 0.03 6.92 -29.07
N ASP A 363 1.19 7.42 -28.63
CA ASP A 363 2.49 6.77 -28.81
C ASP A 363 2.67 5.60 -27.83
N VAL A 364 1.96 5.62 -26.71
CA VAL A 364 1.87 4.52 -25.73
C VAL A 364 0.42 4.27 -25.31
N ASP A 365 0.11 3.04 -24.91
CA ASP A 365 -1.23 2.60 -24.52
C ASP A 365 -1.51 2.79 -23.03
N LEU A 366 -0.46 2.69 -22.21
CA LEU A 366 -0.51 2.83 -20.75
C LEU A 366 0.68 3.67 -20.27
N ALA A 367 0.46 4.55 -19.28
CA ALA A 367 1.55 5.17 -18.53
C ALA A 367 1.34 4.93 -17.04
N VAL A 368 2.42 4.61 -16.34
CA VAL A 368 2.44 4.34 -14.90
C VAL A 368 3.17 5.47 -14.16
N GLY A 369 2.82 5.68 -12.89
CA GLY A 369 3.45 6.68 -12.03
C GLY A 369 3.11 8.11 -12.45
N LEU A 370 1.82 8.38 -12.71
CA LEU A 370 1.32 9.72 -12.97
C LEU A 370 0.72 10.29 -11.69
N SER A 371 0.99 11.57 -11.42
CA SER A 371 0.46 12.28 -10.26
C SER A 371 -1.04 12.59 -10.43
N ALA A 372 -1.71 12.93 -9.32
CA ALA A 372 -3.11 13.35 -9.33
C ALA A 372 -3.34 14.57 -10.26
N ASP A 373 -2.37 15.49 -10.34
CA ASP A 373 -2.41 16.67 -11.21
C ASP A 373 -2.64 16.28 -12.68
N SER A 374 -2.05 15.16 -13.11
CA SER A 374 -2.11 14.66 -14.48
C SER A 374 -3.42 13.94 -14.82
N ALA A 375 -4.28 13.65 -13.85
CA ALA A 375 -5.50 12.86 -14.07
C ALA A 375 -6.45 13.53 -15.09
N GLY A 376 -6.63 14.86 -14.98
CA GLY A 376 -7.48 15.63 -15.90
C GLY A 376 -6.91 15.77 -17.31
N GLU A 377 -5.64 15.40 -17.52
CA GLU A 377 -4.97 15.43 -18.81
C GLU A 377 -5.10 14.12 -19.59
N MET A 378 -5.61 13.05 -18.96
CA MET A 378 -5.71 11.74 -19.59
C MET A 378 -6.83 11.69 -20.63
N PRO A 379 -6.54 11.21 -21.86
CA PRO A 379 -7.52 11.22 -22.96
C PRO A 379 -8.62 10.17 -22.81
N LYS A 380 -8.43 9.19 -21.92
CA LYS A 380 -9.33 8.04 -21.74
C LYS A 380 -9.56 7.74 -20.25
N LEU A 381 -8.71 6.91 -19.67
CA LEU A 381 -8.87 6.36 -18.33
C LEU A 381 -7.65 6.73 -17.49
N PHE A 382 -7.92 7.17 -16.26
CA PHE A 382 -6.93 7.27 -15.20
C PHE A 382 -7.35 6.30 -14.10
N VAL A 383 -6.49 5.33 -13.79
CA VAL A 383 -6.75 4.33 -12.75
C VAL A 383 -5.93 4.68 -11.52
N ARG A 384 -6.60 4.72 -10.37
CA ARG A 384 -5.95 4.80 -9.08
C ARG A 384 -5.97 3.43 -8.43
N ASP A 385 -4.84 3.02 -7.87
CA ASP A 385 -4.75 1.82 -7.04
C ASP A 385 -4.06 2.18 -5.71
N GLU A 386 -4.63 1.69 -4.61
CA GLU A 386 -4.07 1.94 -3.28
C GLU A 386 -2.90 0.98 -3.03
N GLY A 387 -1.68 1.51 -3.11
CA GLY A 387 -0.49 0.76 -2.72
C GLY A 387 -0.50 0.47 -1.20
N ILE A 388 0.09 -0.65 -0.79
CA ILE A 388 0.27 -0.95 0.65
C ILE A 388 1.54 -0.26 1.24
N GLU A 389 2.12 0.67 0.48
CA GLU A 389 3.41 1.34 0.71
C GLU A 389 3.12 2.70 1.30
N TYR A 390 3.91 3.11 2.28
CA TYR A 390 3.75 4.44 2.84
C TYR A 390 5.10 5.05 3.21
N PRO A 391 5.25 6.37 3.05
CA PRO A 391 6.41 7.11 3.54
C PRO A 391 6.47 7.09 5.06
N TYR A 392 7.68 7.05 5.61
CA TYR A 392 7.92 7.32 7.03
C TYR A 392 9.29 7.96 7.26
N LEU A 393 9.40 8.69 8.37
CA LEU A 393 10.68 9.22 8.83
C LEU A 393 11.42 8.18 9.67
N ARG A 394 12.64 7.82 9.25
CA ARG A 394 13.62 7.16 10.10
C ARG A 394 14.34 8.21 10.93
N LEU A 395 14.28 8.07 12.24
CA LEU A 395 14.89 8.99 13.19
C LEU A 395 16.04 8.29 13.92
N LYS A 396 17.25 8.81 13.76
CA LYS A 396 18.45 8.31 14.47
C LYS A 396 18.28 8.49 15.97
N ASN A 397 18.37 7.41 16.74
CA ASN A 397 17.97 7.42 18.16
C ASN A 397 19.10 7.16 19.17
N TYR A 398 20.34 7.03 18.72
CA TYR A 398 21.47 6.61 19.55
C TYR A 398 22.64 7.61 19.58
N GLU A 399 22.66 8.59 18.68
CA GLU A 399 23.65 9.67 18.63
C GLU A 399 23.08 10.87 17.85
N GLY A 400 23.81 11.99 17.86
CA GLY A 400 23.35 13.23 17.25
C GLY A 400 22.21 13.88 18.05
N PRO A 401 21.63 15.00 17.55
CA PRO A 401 20.64 15.74 18.32
C PRO A 401 19.41 14.91 18.68
N LEU A 402 18.98 13.98 17.82
CA LEU A 402 17.82 13.13 18.08
C LEU A 402 18.09 11.97 19.07
N GLY A 403 19.36 11.63 19.29
CA GLY A 403 19.80 10.72 20.35
C GLY A 403 20.04 11.43 21.70
N ASP A 404 20.66 12.61 21.65
CA ASP A 404 20.98 13.42 22.84
C ASP A 404 19.73 14.10 23.44
N TYR A 405 18.75 14.43 22.59
CA TYR A 405 17.46 15.04 22.96
C TYR A 405 16.30 14.16 22.45
N PRO A 406 16.02 13.02 23.11
CA PRO A 406 15.06 12.04 22.61
C PRO A 406 13.63 12.58 22.45
N GLU A 407 13.28 13.65 23.19
CA GLU A 407 12.00 14.36 23.13
C GLU A 407 11.76 15.04 21.77
N LEU A 408 12.82 15.42 21.04
CA LEU A 408 12.69 16.03 19.71
C LEU A 408 11.97 15.11 18.73
N ARG A 409 12.07 13.79 18.89
CA ARG A 409 11.34 12.81 18.03
C ARG A 409 9.83 12.88 18.23
N VAL A 410 9.37 13.23 19.43
CA VAL A 410 7.94 13.46 19.71
C VAL A 410 7.51 14.82 19.19
N ALA A 411 8.36 15.85 19.34
CA ALA A 411 8.10 17.17 18.76
C ALA A 411 7.95 17.10 17.23
N ILE A 412 8.83 16.37 16.54
CA ILE A 412 8.73 16.15 15.08
C ILE A 412 7.36 15.60 14.71
N ALA A 413 6.88 14.56 15.39
CA ALA A 413 5.58 13.98 15.07
C ALA A 413 4.39 14.95 15.24
N HIS A 414 4.47 15.87 16.20
CA HIS A 414 3.45 16.93 16.36
C HIS A 414 3.62 18.10 15.39
N ALA A 415 4.78 18.23 14.75
CA ALA A 415 5.06 19.29 13.79
C ALA A 415 4.51 19.00 12.40
N LEU A 416 4.29 17.72 12.04
CA LEU A 416 3.88 17.34 10.68
C LEU A 416 2.36 17.43 10.51
N ASN A 417 1.90 18.20 9.53
CA ASN A 417 0.50 18.24 9.17
C ASN A 417 0.18 17.26 8.03
N VAL A 418 -0.01 15.98 8.39
CA VAL A 418 -0.25 14.91 7.42
C VAL A 418 -1.52 15.15 6.60
N ASP A 419 -2.58 15.71 7.20
CA ASP A 419 -3.83 16.01 6.49
C ASP A 419 -3.62 17.08 5.41
N ASP A 420 -2.84 18.13 5.70
CA ASP A 420 -2.48 19.14 4.70
C ASP A 420 -1.63 18.54 3.56
N TYR A 421 -0.75 17.58 3.84
CA TYR A 421 0.01 16.91 2.78
C TYR A 421 -0.92 16.11 1.87
N VAL A 422 -1.85 15.36 2.45
CA VAL A 422 -2.86 14.59 1.70
C VAL A 422 -3.70 15.52 0.83
N GLU A 423 -4.22 16.61 1.39
CA GLU A 423 -5.10 17.55 0.68
C GLU A 423 -4.35 18.36 -0.37
N PHE A 424 -3.22 19.00 -0.02
CA PHE A 424 -2.61 20.02 -0.88
C PHE A 424 -1.50 19.49 -1.79
N ILE A 425 -0.79 18.43 -1.39
CA ILE A 425 0.27 17.83 -2.22
C ILE A 425 -0.32 16.71 -3.07
N TYR A 426 -1.18 15.87 -2.48
CA TYR A 426 -1.74 14.70 -3.14
C TYR A 426 -3.20 14.87 -3.59
N GLN A 427 -3.83 16.03 -3.40
CA GLN A 427 -5.21 16.31 -3.84
C GLN A 427 -6.24 15.29 -3.30
N GLY A 428 -6.09 14.87 -2.05
CA GLY A 428 -6.92 13.85 -1.42
C GLY A 428 -6.66 12.42 -1.93
N GLN A 429 -5.63 12.21 -2.77
CA GLN A 429 -5.34 10.91 -3.40
C GLN A 429 -4.38 10.02 -2.59
N ALA A 430 -4.05 10.40 -1.37
CA ALA A 430 -3.21 9.62 -0.45
C ALA A 430 -3.98 9.26 0.82
N SER A 431 -3.61 8.13 1.44
CA SER A 431 -4.16 7.68 2.73
C SER A 431 -3.13 7.91 3.85
N PRO A 432 -3.51 8.44 5.02
CA PRO A 432 -2.60 8.60 6.15
C PRO A 432 -2.19 7.24 6.74
N ALA A 433 -0.92 7.10 7.11
CA ALA A 433 -0.38 5.85 7.67
C ALA A 433 -0.73 5.60 9.15
N ASN A 434 -1.28 6.61 9.86
CA ASN A 434 -1.75 6.53 11.24
C ASN A 434 -0.73 5.98 12.26
N CYS A 435 0.53 6.45 12.19
CA CYS A 435 1.63 5.97 13.04
C CYS A 435 1.87 4.43 13.03
N HIS A 436 1.45 3.71 11.97
CA HIS A 436 1.58 2.26 11.90
C HIS A 436 2.73 1.83 10.95
N ILE A 437 3.51 0.80 11.35
CA ILE A 437 4.59 0.21 10.51
C ILE A 437 4.03 -0.84 9.51
N PHE A 438 2.71 -1.01 9.44
CA PHE A 438 2.07 -2.02 8.61
C PHE A 438 0.74 -1.42 8.14
N GLY A 439 0.55 -1.30 6.82
CA GLY A 439 -0.74 -0.90 6.26
C GLY A 439 -1.84 -1.89 6.62
N SER A 440 -3.10 -1.49 6.48
CA SER A 440 -4.28 -2.29 6.85
C SER A 440 -4.31 -3.68 6.18
N GLY A 441 -3.73 -3.79 4.98
CA GLY A 441 -3.59 -5.01 4.20
C GLY A 441 -2.42 -5.92 4.58
N VAL A 442 -1.66 -5.65 5.65
CA VAL A 442 -0.48 -6.42 6.05
C VAL A 442 -0.70 -7.20 7.35
N PHE A 443 -0.34 -8.48 7.36
CA PHE A 443 -0.38 -9.31 8.58
C PHE A 443 0.45 -8.67 9.70
N GLY A 444 -0.20 -8.40 10.84
CA GLY A 444 0.41 -7.69 11.97
C GLY A 444 -0.10 -6.26 12.14
N HIS A 445 -0.93 -5.75 11.24
CA HIS A 445 -1.62 -4.47 11.43
C HIS A 445 -2.50 -4.46 12.69
N ASN A 446 -2.43 -3.37 13.45
CA ASN A 446 -3.20 -3.10 14.64
C ASN A 446 -3.98 -1.78 14.47
N PRO A 447 -5.31 -1.85 14.23
CA PRO A 447 -6.12 -0.66 13.95
C PRO A 447 -6.32 0.25 15.17
N ASN A 448 -5.82 -0.12 16.35
CA ASN A 448 -5.92 0.70 17.56
C ASN A 448 -4.71 1.63 17.77
N ILE A 449 -3.71 1.59 16.88
CA ILE A 449 -2.62 2.58 16.87
C ILE A 449 -3.11 3.73 15.99
N THR A 450 -3.12 4.93 16.57
CA THR A 450 -3.53 6.17 15.90
C THR A 450 -2.35 7.13 15.81
N ASP A 451 -2.41 8.07 14.88
CA ASP A 451 -1.37 9.09 14.75
C ASP A 451 -1.32 10.04 15.96
N ARG A 452 -0.20 10.75 16.08
CA ARG A 452 -0.13 11.92 16.96
C ARG A 452 -0.80 13.09 16.24
N PRO A 453 -1.65 13.86 16.94
CA PRO A 453 -2.30 15.01 16.33
C PRO A 453 -1.26 16.07 15.95
N TYR A 454 -1.50 16.74 14.82
CA TYR A 454 -0.79 17.95 14.47
C TYR A 454 -1.02 19.03 15.55
N ASP A 455 0.05 19.43 16.24
CA ASP A 455 0.05 20.43 17.31
C ASP A 455 1.41 21.15 17.35
N PRO A 456 1.61 22.16 16.48
CA PRO A 456 2.89 22.87 16.40
C PRO A 456 3.22 23.62 17.70
N ALA A 457 2.22 24.06 18.47
CA ALA A 457 2.45 24.73 19.74
C ALA A 457 3.02 23.75 20.80
N LEU A 458 2.51 22.53 20.84
CA LEU A 458 3.07 21.47 21.67
C LEU A 458 4.47 21.07 21.20
N ALA A 459 4.72 21.00 19.89
CA ALA A 459 6.05 20.73 19.35
C ALA A 459 7.08 21.79 19.82
N GLU A 460 6.75 23.08 19.67
CA GLU A 460 7.57 24.20 20.15
C GLU A 460 7.85 24.10 21.67
N GLN A 461 6.83 23.75 22.45
CA GLN A 461 6.98 23.57 23.90
C GLN A 461 7.94 22.42 24.23
N ILE A 462 7.78 21.26 23.60
CA ILE A 462 8.65 20.10 23.80
C ILE A 462 10.11 20.44 23.45
N ILE A 463 10.32 21.16 22.35
CA ILE A 463 11.66 21.62 21.92
C ILE A 463 12.26 22.53 22.98
N ALA A 464 11.52 23.52 23.49
CA ALA A 464 12.00 24.43 24.52
C ALA A 464 12.35 23.71 25.83
N ASP A 465 11.53 22.73 26.24
CA ASP A 465 11.72 21.97 27.49
C ASP A 465 12.86 20.94 27.39
N SER A 466 13.19 20.46 26.19
CA SER A 466 14.27 19.48 25.95
C SER A 466 15.67 20.01 26.26
N GLY A 467 15.85 21.34 26.22
CA GLY A 467 17.17 21.97 26.36
C GLY A 467 18.05 21.89 25.11
N TYR A 468 17.49 21.52 23.95
CA TYR A 468 18.09 21.63 22.63
C TYR A 468 18.63 23.04 22.38
N GLN A 469 19.85 23.16 21.85
CA GLN A 469 20.55 24.44 21.68
C GLN A 469 20.60 24.91 20.22
N GLY A 470 19.90 24.23 19.32
CA GLY A 470 19.92 24.53 17.89
C GLY A 470 21.01 23.78 17.13
N GLU A 471 21.49 22.65 17.65
CA GLU A 471 22.39 21.75 16.93
C GLU A 471 21.77 21.36 15.59
N GLU A 472 22.54 21.43 14.49
CA GLU A 472 22.06 21.08 13.16
C GLU A 472 21.60 19.61 13.09
N ILE A 473 20.43 19.38 12.50
CA ILE A 473 19.82 18.07 12.29
C ILE A 473 19.77 17.84 10.78
N SER A 474 20.53 16.87 10.30
CA SER A 474 20.55 16.51 8.88
C SER A 474 19.29 15.75 8.49
N PHE A 475 18.64 16.16 7.40
CA PHE A 475 17.48 15.50 6.82
C PHE A 475 17.75 15.13 5.36
N LEU A 476 17.88 13.83 5.11
CA LEU A 476 18.21 13.27 3.80
C LEU A 476 16.97 12.60 3.20
N ALA A 477 16.59 12.99 1.99
CA ALA A 477 15.48 12.40 1.25
C ALA A 477 15.89 12.10 -0.21
N ASN A 478 15.10 11.30 -0.91
CA ASN A 478 15.15 11.20 -2.37
C ASN A 478 13.89 11.86 -2.95
N GLY A 479 13.96 12.35 -4.19
CA GLY A 479 12.84 13.04 -4.82
C GLY A 479 12.09 12.22 -5.88
N THR A 480 12.44 10.95 -6.09
CA THR A 480 12.03 10.22 -7.31
C THR A 480 11.30 8.90 -7.03
N ARG A 481 11.23 8.45 -5.78
CA ARG A 481 10.57 7.17 -5.47
C ARG A 481 9.08 7.17 -5.79
N TRP A 482 8.38 8.26 -5.55
CA TRP A 482 6.95 8.40 -5.87
C TRP A 482 6.67 9.78 -6.49
N THR A 483 5.49 9.91 -7.08
CA THR A 483 4.98 11.20 -7.53
C THR A 483 4.94 12.17 -6.35
N LYS A 484 5.39 13.40 -6.58
CA LYS A 484 5.38 14.49 -5.60
C LYS A 484 6.25 14.28 -4.35
N PHE A 485 7.23 13.37 -4.42
CA PHE A 485 8.00 12.99 -3.24
C PHE A 485 9.02 14.06 -2.82
N ASP A 486 9.53 14.84 -3.77
CA ASP A 486 10.29 16.05 -3.53
C ASP A 486 9.46 17.13 -2.84
N GLU A 487 8.24 17.44 -3.32
CA GLU A 487 7.37 18.41 -2.63
C GLU A 487 6.99 17.96 -1.22
N LEU A 488 6.70 16.66 -1.01
CA LEU A 488 6.46 16.10 0.33
C LEU A 488 7.68 16.29 1.23
N SER A 489 8.89 16.00 0.72
CA SER A 489 10.13 16.15 1.48
C SER A 489 10.38 17.60 1.88
N GLU A 490 10.16 18.54 0.97
CA GLU A 490 10.30 19.98 1.22
C GLU A 490 9.28 20.49 2.26
N ALA A 491 8.03 20.02 2.19
CA ALA A 491 6.98 20.37 3.15
C ALA A 491 7.32 19.87 4.57
N ILE A 492 7.77 18.62 4.69
CA ILE A 492 8.21 18.04 5.97
C ILE A 492 9.38 18.84 6.56
N ALA A 493 10.36 19.21 5.73
CA ALA A 493 11.49 20.04 6.18
C ALA A 493 11.01 21.42 6.69
N ALA A 494 10.10 22.06 5.97
CA ALA A 494 9.55 23.36 6.33
C ALA A 494 8.78 23.32 7.66
N ASP A 495 7.97 22.28 7.90
CA ASP A 495 7.21 22.11 9.14
C ASP A 495 8.12 21.91 10.36
N MET A 496 9.17 21.09 10.23
CA MET A 496 10.17 20.93 11.29
C MET A 496 10.93 22.24 11.58
N GLN A 497 11.24 23.03 10.55
CA GLN A 497 11.88 24.34 10.73
C GLN A 497 10.93 25.36 11.38
N ALA A 498 9.63 25.30 11.07
CA ALA A 498 8.62 26.23 11.59
C ALA A 498 8.48 26.13 13.12
N VAL A 499 8.63 24.94 13.69
CA VAL A 499 8.59 24.70 15.15
C VAL A 499 9.95 24.95 15.84
N GLY A 500 10.97 25.36 15.10
CA GLY A 500 12.27 25.80 15.64
C GLY A 500 13.40 24.79 15.61
N LEU A 501 13.29 23.68 14.87
CA LEU A 501 14.41 22.76 14.64
C LEU A 501 15.38 23.31 13.58
N ASN A 502 16.69 23.15 13.78
CA ASN A 502 17.71 23.55 12.83
C ASN A 502 17.94 22.43 11.79
N ILE A 503 17.07 22.35 10.78
CA ILE A 503 17.11 21.29 9.76
C ILE A 503 18.03 21.66 8.58
N ASP A 504 19.03 20.82 8.30
CA ASP A 504 19.80 20.81 7.04
C ASP A 504 19.20 19.78 6.07
N PHE A 505 18.37 20.24 5.14
CA PHE A 505 17.65 19.39 4.20
C PHE A 505 18.41 19.19 2.89
N GLN A 506 18.53 17.94 2.46
CA GLN A 506 19.20 17.56 1.21
C GLN A 506 18.40 16.50 0.45
N LEU A 507 18.11 16.79 -0.82
CA LEU A 507 17.64 15.79 -1.80
C LEU A 507 18.85 15.11 -2.44
N LEU A 508 18.93 13.79 -2.25
CA LEU A 508 19.97 12.94 -2.77
C LEU A 508 19.47 12.16 -4.00
N ALA A 509 20.39 11.83 -4.90
CA ALA A 509 20.12 10.89 -5.99
C ALA A 509 19.86 9.49 -5.40
N TRP A 510 19.00 8.69 -6.06
CA TRP A 510 18.53 7.39 -5.55
C TRP A 510 19.65 6.50 -5.02
N GLU A 511 20.69 6.24 -5.81
CA GLU A 511 21.80 5.36 -5.42
C GLU A 511 22.59 5.88 -4.20
N VAL A 512 22.73 7.21 -4.07
CA VAL A 512 23.43 7.84 -2.94
C VAL A 512 22.57 7.78 -1.69
N TRP A 513 21.28 8.10 -1.83
CA TRP A 513 20.30 8.01 -0.76
C TRP A 513 20.21 6.59 -0.22
N LEU A 514 20.09 5.59 -1.11
CA LEU A 514 20.00 4.18 -0.77
C LEU A 514 21.26 3.71 -0.03
N PHE A 515 22.44 4.08 -0.53
CA PHE A 515 23.70 3.76 0.13
C PHE A 515 23.79 4.34 1.55
N ASP A 516 23.43 5.61 1.73
CA ASP A 516 23.44 6.27 3.04
C ASP A 516 22.33 5.76 3.98
N GLU A 517 21.18 5.35 3.44
CA GLU A 517 20.08 4.77 4.22
C GLU A 517 20.48 3.41 4.81
N PHE A 518 21.19 2.57 4.05
CA PHE A 518 21.56 1.21 4.46
C PHE A 518 22.90 1.12 5.23
N LEU A 519 23.76 2.15 5.20
CA LEU A 519 25.01 2.21 5.97
C LEU A 519 24.84 2.89 7.34
N LEU A 520 24.12 2.20 8.23
CA LEU A 520 23.95 2.63 9.63
C LEU A 520 24.66 1.68 10.61
N ALA A 521 25.87 1.20 10.27
CA ALA A 521 26.70 0.56 11.27
C ALA A 521 27.13 1.60 12.33
N PRO A 522 27.18 1.25 13.64
CA PRO A 522 27.65 2.16 14.67
C PRO A 522 29.05 2.73 14.33
N GLY A 523 29.14 4.04 14.13
CA GLY A 523 30.38 4.74 13.79
C GLY A 523 30.53 5.17 12.32
N GLU A 524 29.54 4.92 11.47
CA GLU A 524 29.46 5.47 10.10
C GLU A 524 28.67 6.79 10.07
N VAL A 525 29.09 7.71 9.20
CA VAL A 525 28.52 9.07 9.10
C VAL A 525 27.24 9.00 8.26
N GLY A 526 26.12 8.64 8.90
CA GLY A 526 24.77 8.72 8.32
C GLY A 526 23.98 9.93 8.85
N GLY A 527 22.98 10.37 8.08
CA GLY A 527 22.07 11.47 8.44
C GLY A 527 21.24 11.22 9.71
N ASP A 528 20.66 12.27 10.29
CA ASP A 528 19.86 12.20 11.51
C ASP A 528 18.42 11.79 11.22
N ILE A 529 17.87 12.27 10.10
CA ILE A 529 16.53 11.98 9.60
C ILE A 529 16.65 11.47 8.16
N PHE A 530 15.94 10.38 7.86
CA PHE A 530 15.71 9.95 6.49
C PHE A 530 14.21 9.87 6.21
N LEU A 531 13.75 10.47 5.11
CA LEU A 531 12.43 10.15 4.57
C LEU A 531 12.59 8.88 3.74
N SER A 532 12.08 7.79 4.29
CA SER A 532 12.11 6.46 3.69
C SER A 532 10.69 6.02 3.39
N SER A 533 10.58 4.81 2.88
CA SER A 533 9.34 4.14 2.53
C SER A 533 9.30 2.79 3.21
N SER A 534 8.10 2.35 3.58
CA SER A 534 7.92 0.96 3.97
C SER A 534 8.06 0.15 2.70
N SER A 535 9.11 -0.66 2.55
CA SER A 535 9.18 -1.54 1.40
C SER A 535 7.93 -2.41 1.37
N ASN A 536 7.14 -2.28 0.30
CA ASN A 536 6.15 -3.25 -0.08
C ASN A 536 6.53 -3.89 -1.41
N GLU A 537 6.07 -5.11 -1.62
CA GLU A 537 6.26 -5.84 -2.87
C GLU A 537 5.03 -5.78 -3.77
N LEU A 538 4.25 -4.72 -3.72
CA LEU A 538 2.96 -4.62 -4.40
C LEU A 538 2.90 -3.54 -5.45
N GLN A 539 3.80 -2.56 -5.41
CA GLN A 539 3.98 -1.63 -6.50
C GLN A 539 5.45 -1.31 -6.71
N ASP A 540 6.41 -2.17 -6.36
CA ASP A 540 7.83 -2.02 -6.71
C ASP A 540 8.20 -2.72 -8.01
#